data_AF-A0A502EX18-F1
#
_entry.id   AF-A0A502EX18-F1
#
_cell.length_a   1.000
_cell.length_b   1.000
_cell.length_c   1.000
_cell.angle_alpha   90.00
_cell.angle_beta   90.00
_cell.angle_gamma   90.00
#
_symmetry.space_group_name_H-M   'P 1'
#
loop_
_entity.id
_entity.type
_entity.pdbx_description
1 polymer ?
#
loop_
_entity_poly.entity_id
_entity_poly.type
_entity_poly.pdbx_seq_one_letter_code
_entity_poly.pdbx_strand_id
1 'polypeptide(L)'
;MALNHQRAIVRVETDRSCPLDLHRLLPVPAAILKLGPEEPASRDWLLTHWGTTRPLRHVEVLPGKLDGRRKKMAELRVGFWSADWSPWQAVLRLRRDWPALSVVLTSDYAPGAAEGQGASTAEGRALEGSGSSSVSRGRARRG
;
A
#
# COMPACT_ATOMS: atom_id res chain seq x y z
N MET A 1 16.38 -10.45 -14.22
CA MET A 1 15.48 -9.97 -13.15
C MET A 1 14.87 -11.07 -12.28
N ALA A 2 14.77 -12.35 -12.73
CA ALA A 2 14.20 -13.44 -11.92
C ALA A 2 15.12 -14.04 -10.82
N LEU A 3 16.43 -13.92 -10.95
CA LEU A 3 17.39 -14.61 -10.08
C LEU A 3 17.45 -14.03 -8.64
N ASN A 4 17.31 -12.71 -8.49
CA ASN A 4 17.24 -12.07 -7.18
C ASN A 4 15.92 -12.41 -6.46
N HIS A 5 14.84 -12.60 -7.23
CA HIS A 5 13.54 -12.99 -6.69
C HIS A 5 13.57 -14.43 -6.16
N GLN A 6 14.12 -15.38 -6.93
CA GLN A 6 14.31 -16.76 -6.46
C GLN A 6 15.21 -16.82 -5.22
N ARG A 7 16.29 -16.02 -5.18
CA ARG A 7 17.16 -15.90 -3.98
C ARG A 7 16.43 -15.29 -2.78
N ALA A 8 15.48 -14.38 -3.00
CA ALA A 8 14.66 -13.82 -1.93
C ALA A 8 13.68 -14.87 -1.38
N ILE A 9 13.04 -15.68 -2.24
CA ILE A 9 12.15 -16.78 -1.82
C ILE A 9 12.89 -17.80 -0.95
N VAL A 10 14.10 -18.22 -1.37
CA VAL A 10 14.91 -19.19 -0.60
C VAL A 10 15.35 -18.62 0.75
N ARG A 11 15.61 -17.31 0.83
CA ARG A 11 15.91 -16.64 2.11
C ARG A 11 14.69 -16.51 3.00
N VAL A 12 13.49 -16.26 2.48
CA VAL A 12 12.28 -16.10 3.30
C VAL A 12 11.98 -17.34 4.17
N GLU A 13 12.31 -18.55 3.68
CA GLU A 13 12.10 -19.78 4.47
C GLU A 13 13.20 -20.04 5.53
N THR A 14 14.41 -19.51 5.37
CA THR A 14 15.57 -19.87 6.20
C THR A 14 16.18 -18.70 6.98
N ASP A 15 15.99 -17.48 6.51
CA ASP A 15 16.57 -16.26 7.06
C ASP A 15 15.68 -15.73 8.18
N ARG A 16 16.14 -15.92 9.42
CA ARG A 16 15.52 -15.33 10.62
C ARG A 16 16.05 -13.91 10.89
N SER A 17 16.86 -13.34 10.00
CA SER A 17 17.44 -12.00 10.20
C SER A 17 16.46 -10.86 9.94
N CYS A 18 15.38 -11.09 9.18
CA CYS A 18 14.37 -10.06 8.93
C CYS A 18 13.50 -9.85 10.19
N PRO A 19 13.55 -8.68 10.84
CA PRO A 19 12.85 -8.45 12.10
C PRO A 19 11.32 -8.44 11.97
N LEU A 20 10.81 -8.16 10.77
CA LEU A 20 9.39 -8.18 10.44
C LEU A 20 9.22 -8.66 8.99
N ASP A 21 8.86 -9.94 8.84
CA ASP A 21 8.53 -10.54 7.55
C ASP A 21 7.03 -10.84 7.46
N LEU A 22 6.31 -10.07 6.64
CA LEU A 22 4.88 -10.26 6.44
C LEU A 22 4.55 -11.57 5.76
N HIS A 23 5.43 -12.16 4.94
CA HIS A 23 5.16 -13.46 4.34
C HIS A 23 5.20 -14.57 5.40
N ARG A 24 6.09 -14.47 6.39
CA ARG A 24 6.15 -15.45 7.47
C ARG A 24 4.96 -15.36 8.43
N LEU A 25 4.47 -14.15 8.67
CA LEU A 25 3.35 -13.90 9.57
C LEU A 25 2.00 -14.11 8.87
N LEU A 26 1.88 -13.61 7.63
CA LEU A 26 0.67 -13.56 6.82
C LEU A 26 0.96 -14.08 5.40
N PRO A 27 1.10 -15.41 5.23
CA PRO A 27 1.69 -15.99 4.03
C PRO A 27 0.95 -15.66 2.74
N VAL A 28 1.76 -15.34 1.73
CA VAL A 28 1.33 -15.19 0.33
C VAL A 28 1.12 -16.60 -0.23
N PRO A 29 -0.03 -16.90 -0.86
CA PRO A 29 -0.26 -18.19 -1.48
C PRO A 29 0.80 -18.53 -2.52
N ALA A 30 1.23 -19.78 -2.57
CA ALA A 30 2.25 -20.24 -3.53
C ALA A 30 1.85 -19.98 -5.00
N ALA A 31 0.56 -20.04 -5.32
CA ALA A 31 0.05 -19.70 -6.64
C ALA A 31 0.38 -18.24 -7.03
N ILE A 32 0.27 -17.31 -6.08
CA ILE A 32 0.59 -15.89 -6.30
C ILE A 32 2.11 -15.69 -6.36
N LEU A 33 2.88 -16.33 -5.48
CA LEU A 33 4.35 -16.26 -5.53
C LEU A 33 4.91 -16.72 -6.88
N LYS A 34 4.33 -17.75 -7.49
CA LYS A 34 4.76 -18.27 -8.80
C LYS A 34 4.59 -17.28 -9.95
N LEU A 35 3.65 -16.35 -9.85
CA LEU A 35 3.44 -15.28 -10.84
C LEU A 35 4.62 -14.29 -10.80
N GLY A 36 5.22 -14.09 -9.63
CA GLY A 36 6.30 -13.14 -9.44
C GLY A 36 5.80 -11.73 -9.06
N PRO A 37 6.71 -10.81 -8.70
CA PRO A 37 6.36 -9.59 -7.97
C PRO A 37 5.86 -8.44 -8.86
N GLU A 38 6.15 -8.46 -10.16
CA GLU A 38 5.72 -7.40 -11.09
C GLU A 38 4.38 -7.72 -11.78
N GLU A 39 3.89 -8.96 -11.63
CA GLU A 39 2.60 -9.35 -12.19
C GLU A 39 1.45 -8.60 -11.53
N PRO A 40 0.48 -8.06 -12.31
CA PRO A 40 -0.65 -7.30 -11.76
C PRO A 40 -1.43 -8.09 -10.69
N ALA A 41 -1.73 -9.36 -10.95
CA ALA A 41 -2.45 -10.20 -10.02
C ALA A 41 -1.71 -10.39 -8.67
N SER A 42 -0.37 -10.41 -8.68
CA SER A 42 0.40 -10.45 -7.44
C SER A 42 0.30 -9.15 -6.67
N ARG A 43 0.39 -8.02 -7.36
CA ARG A 43 0.30 -6.68 -6.76
C ARG A 43 -1.08 -6.42 -6.18
N ASP A 44 -2.13 -6.84 -6.88
CA ASP A 44 -3.52 -6.74 -6.44
C ASP A 44 -3.78 -7.59 -5.19
N TRP A 45 -3.23 -8.81 -5.16
CA TRP A 45 -3.31 -9.66 -3.97
C TRP A 45 -2.62 -9.00 -2.78
N LEU A 46 -1.39 -8.50 -2.94
CA LEU A 46 -0.65 -7.84 -1.86
C LEU A 46 -1.37 -6.57 -1.39
N LEU A 47 -1.91 -5.77 -2.31
CA LEU A 47 -2.69 -4.59 -1.98
C LEU A 47 -3.91 -4.95 -1.13
N THR A 48 -4.65 -5.98 -1.55
CA THR A 48 -5.86 -6.43 -0.87
C THR A 48 -5.57 -6.99 0.52
N HIS A 49 -4.53 -7.81 0.66
CA HIS A 49 -4.28 -8.58 1.88
C HIS A 49 -3.30 -7.90 2.84
N TRP A 50 -2.37 -7.11 2.33
CA TRP A 50 -1.36 -6.41 3.13
C TRP A 50 -1.56 -4.90 3.15
N GLY A 51 -2.20 -4.31 2.13
CA GLY A 51 -2.37 -2.86 1.99
C GLY A 51 -1.26 -2.19 1.19
N THR A 52 -0.34 -2.96 0.60
CA THR A 52 0.79 -2.44 -0.18
C THR A 52 0.98 -3.28 -1.45
N THR A 53 1.41 -2.69 -2.57
CA THR A 53 1.61 -3.45 -3.82
C THR A 53 2.93 -4.22 -3.87
N ARG A 54 3.82 -4.00 -2.88
CA ARG A 54 5.12 -4.67 -2.76
C ARG A 54 5.39 -5.06 -1.31
N PRO A 55 6.28 -6.05 -1.05
CA PRO A 55 6.76 -6.35 0.28
C PRO A 55 7.45 -5.16 0.97
N LEU A 56 7.49 -5.19 2.30
CA LEU A 56 8.21 -4.21 3.11
C LEU A 56 9.71 -4.25 2.81
N ARG A 57 10.36 -3.10 2.83
CA ARG A 57 11.80 -2.94 2.54
C ARG A 57 12.49 -2.25 3.71
N HIS A 58 13.82 -2.40 3.77
CA HIS A 58 14.68 -1.78 4.78
C HIS A 58 14.13 -1.96 6.21
N VAL A 59 13.74 -3.19 6.54
CA VAL A 59 13.20 -3.51 7.85
C VAL A 59 14.35 -3.52 8.85
N GLU A 60 14.26 -2.70 9.89
CA GLU A 60 15.28 -2.58 10.93
C GLU A 60 14.65 -2.59 12.32
N VAL A 61 15.40 -3.09 13.31
CA VAL A 61 14.99 -3.01 14.72
C VAL A 61 15.30 -1.61 15.24
N LEU A 62 14.29 -0.97 15.84
CA LEU A 62 14.43 0.32 16.50
C LEU A 62 14.61 0.14 18.01
N PRO A 63 15.28 1.08 18.69
CA PRO A 63 15.38 1.06 20.14
C PRO A 63 14.00 1.02 20.81
N GLY A 64 13.84 0.12 21.78
CA GLY A 64 12.66 0.06 22.65
C GLY A 64 12.50 1.35 23.46
N LYS A 65 11.24 1.72 23.75
CA LYS A 65 10.86 2.81 24.65
C LYS A 65 10.51 2.30 26.05
N LEU A 66 10.18 1.01 26.19
CA LEU A 66 9.87 0.42 27.48
C LEU A 66 11.12 0.35 28.37
N ASP A 67 11.01 0.89 29.59
CA ASP A 67 12.04 0.76 30.63
C ASP A 67 12.24 -0.72 30.97
N GLY A 68 13.47 -1.21 30.83
CA GLY A 68 13.86 -2.61 31.09
C GLY A 68 13.57 -3.10 32.51
N ARG A 69 13.22 -2.21 33.44
CA ARG A 69 12.68 -2.56 34.77
C ARG A 69 11.30 -3.20 34.71
N ARG A 70 10.51 -2.96 33.66
CA ARG A 70 9.24 -3.65 33.39
C ARG A 70 9.49 -5.01 32.71
N LYS A 71 10.20 -5.90 33.39
CA LYS A 71 10.63 -7.23 32.90
C LYS A 71 9.52 -8.17 32.41
N LYS A 72 8.24 -7.82 32.61
CA LYS A 72 7.07 -8.64 32.22
C LYS A 72 6.47 -8.28 30.86
N MET A 73 6.94 -7.22 30.20
CA MET A 73 6.45 -6.81 28.87
C MET A 73 7.62 -6.71 27.90
N ALA A 74 7.55 -7.47 26.81
CA ALA A 74 8.49 -7.35 25.70
C ALA A 74 7.95 -6.33 24.70
N GLU A 75 8.82 -5.43 24.24
CA GLU A 75 8.52 -4.50 23.16
C GLU A 75 9.43 -4.80 21.97
N LEU A 76 8.84 -4.95 20.79
CA LEU A 76 9.56 -4.95 19.53
C LEU A 76 9.12 -3.72 18.74
N ARG A 77 10.08 -2.86 18.42
CA ARG A 77 9.86 -1.72 17.52
C ARG A 77 10.67 -1.97 16.26
N VAL A 78 10.03 -1.75 15.11
CA VAL A 78 10.67 -1.91 13.81
C VAL A 78 10.35 -0.71 12.93
N GLY A 79 11.35 -0.26 12.18
CA GLY A 79 11.21 0.72 11.10
C GLY A 79 11.20 -0.02 9.77
N PHE A 80 10.44 0.48 8.80
CA PHE A 80 10.40 -0.10 7.45
C PHE A 80 9.87 0.90 6.43
N TRP A 81 10.10 0.58 5.15
CA TRP A 81 9.58 1.31 4.01
C TRP A 81 8.52 0.50 3.29
N SER A 82 7.36 1.10 3.03
CA SER A 82 6.32 0.55 2.14
C SER A 82 6.41 1.17 0.75
N ALA A 83 5.72 0.59 -0.24
CA ALA A 83 5.73 1.09 -1.61
C ALA A 83 4.75 2.25 -1.85
N ASP A 84 3.53 2.12 -1.33
CA ASP A 84 2.42 3.02 -1.69
C ASP A 84 1.80 3.64 -0.43
N TRP A 85 1.40 2.79 0.51
CA TRP A 85 0.63 3.19 1.71
C TRP A 85 1.10 2.44 2.95
N SER A 86 0.53 2.77 4.10
CA SER A 86 0.60 1.92 5.28
C SER A 86 0.14 0.48 4.98
N PRO A 87 0.82 -0.56 5.50
CA PRO A 87 0.36 -1.95 5.40
C PRO A 87 -0.81 -2.22 6.37
N TRP A 88 -1.86 -1.42 6.30
CA TRP A 88 -2.91 -1.38 7.32
C TRP A 88 -3.72 -2.69 7.37
N GLN A 89 -3.97 -3.30 6.21
CA GLN A 89 -4.68 -4.59 6.14
C GLN A 89 -3.87 -5.70 6.85
N ALA A 90 -2.55 -5.72 6.68
CA ALA A 90 -1.69 -6.63 7.43
C ALA A 90 -1.79 -6.37 8.95
N VAL A 91 -1.75 -5.10 9.38
CA VAL A 91 -1.85 -4.74 10.81
C VAL A 91 -3.17 -5.17 11.43
N LEU A 92 -4.30 -4.93 10.74
CA LEU A 92 -5.61 -5.37 11.21
C LEU A 92 -5.66 -6.90 11.40
N ARG A 93 -5.09 -7.64 10.45
CA ARG A 93 -5.03 -9.10 10.53
C ARG A 93 -4.12 -9.58 11.66
N LEU A 94 -2.95 -8.95 11.86
CA LEU A 94 -2.08 -9.26 13.00
C LEU A 94 -2.80 -9.06 14.34
N ARG A 95 -3.55 -7.96 14.50
CA ARG A 95 -4.33 -7.69 15.72
C ARG A 95 -5.40 -8.75 15.97
N ARG A 96 -6.06 -9.21 14.90
CA ARG A 96 -7.10 -10.25 14.98
C ARG A 96 -6.51 -11.61 15.31
N ASP A 97 -5.43 -11.98 14.64
CA ASP A 97 -4.84 -13.33 14.73
C ASP A 97 -4.00 -13.47 16.03
N TRP A 98 -3.51 -12.36 16.61
CA TRP A 98 -2.79 -12.31 17.89
C TRP A 98 -3.36 -11.23 18.85
N PRO A 99 -4.52 -11.46 19.47
CA PRO A 99 -5.20 -10.45 20.29
C PRO A 99 -4.47 -10.09 21.59
N ALA A 100 -3.53 -10.93 22.04
CA ALA A 100 -2.68 -10.64 23.19
C ALA A 100 -1.59 -9.60 22.89
N LEU A 101 -1.33 -9.27 21.62
CA LEU A 101 -0.34 -8.28 21.21
C LEU A 101 -0.99 -6.91 20.97
N SER A 102 -0.41 -5.86 21.56
CA SER A 102 -0.74 -4.48 21.19
C SER A 102 0.09 -4.06 19.99
N VAL A 103 -0.49 -4.14 18.79
CA VAL A 103 0.17 -3.73 17.55
C VAL A 103 -0.19 -2.29 17.24
N VAL A 104 0.80 -1.40 17.20
CA VAL A 104 0.63 0.02 16.86
C VAL A 104 1.42 0.32 15.59
N LEU A 105 0.79 0.98 14.61
CA LEU A 105 1.43 1.48 13.41
C LEU A 105 1.44 3.00 13.44
N THR A 106 2.60 3.60 13.19
CA THR A 106 2.76 5.04 13.02
C THR A 106 3.40 5.26 11.65
N SER A 107 2.74 6.06 10.83
CA SER A 107 3.27 6.44 9.52
C SER A 107 4.00 7.76 9.64
N ASP A 108 5.26 7.78 9.22
CA ASP A 108 5.98 9.01 8.98
C ASP A 108 5.88 9.32 7.47
N TYR A 109 4.80 9.99 7.10
CA TYR A 109 4.65 10.48 5.73
C TYR A 109 5.43 11.78 5.61
N ALA A 110 6.38 11.84 4.68
CA ALA A 110 6.98 13.11 4.31
C ALA A 110 5.87 14.11 3.94
N PRO A 111 5.89 15.35 4.46
CA PRO A 111 4.89 16.36 4.11
C PRO A 111 5.01 16.65 2.61
N GLY A 112 4.05 16.17 1.82
CA GLY A 112 4.02 16.28 0.36
C GLY A 112 3.39 15.09 -0.38
N ALA A 113 3.24 13.93 0.26
CA ALA A 113 2.69 12.73 -0.40
C ALA A 113 1.16 12.74 -0.60
N ALA A 114 0.42 13.65 0.05
CA ALA A 114 -1.04 13.68 0.05
C ALA A 114 -1.67 14.51 -1.09
N GLU A 115 -0.88 15.25 -1.89
CA GLU A 115 -1.43 16.17 -2.91
C GLU A 115 -1.80 15.51 -4.25
N GLY A 116 -1.67 14.18 -4.39
CA GLY A 116 -1.81 13.50 -5.68
C GLY A 116 -3.12 12.76 -5.96
N GLN A 117 -4.13 12.78 -5.08
CA GLN A 117 -5.33 11.94 -5.25
C GLN A 117 -6.62 12.69 -4.93
N GLY A 118 -7.05 13.49 -5.90
CA GLY A 118 -8.32 14.17 -5.88
C GLY A 118 -8.67 14.80 -7.23
N ALA A 119 -8.71 14.02 -8.32
CA ALA A 119 -9.51 14.30 -9.52
C ALA A 119 -9.25 13.24 -10.61
N SER A 120 -10.00 12.14 -10.57
CA SER A 120 -10.37 11.47 -11.82
C SER A 120 -11.73 10.83 -11.64
N THR A 121 -12.76 11.69 -11.65
CA THR A 121 -14.15 11.28 -11.87
C THR A 121 -14.81 12.41 -12.65
N ALA A 122 -15.33 12.06 -13.82
CA ALA A 122 -15.86 12.92 -14.88
C ALA A 122 -14.75 13.77 -15.54
N GLU A 123 -14.54 13.77 -16.85
CA GLU A 123 -15.54 13.93 -17.89
C GLU A 123 -15.11 13.16 -19.16
N GLY A 124 -15.98 12.26 -19.61
CA GLY A 124 -15.87 11.59 -20.89
C GLY A 124 -17.22 11.52 -21.55
N ARG A 125 -17.83 12.69 -21.82
CA ARG A 125 -19.03 12.78 -22.68
C ARG A 125 -19.28 14.22 -23.14
N ALA A 126 -18.78 14.58 -24.32
CA ALA A 126 -19.53 15.31 -25.34
C ALA A 126 -18.69 15.45 -26.62
N LEU A 127 -19.20 14.85 -27.68
CA LEU A 127 -18.76 14.98 -29.06
C LEU A 127 -19.07 16.37 -29.62
N GLU A 128 -18.13 16.85 -30.45
CA GLU A 128 -18.33 17.42 -31.80
C GLU A 128 -18.99 18.79 -32.06
N GLY A 129 -18.31 19.53 -32.97
CA GLY A 129 -18.89 20.41 -34.00
C GLY A 129 -19.02 21.89 -33.60
N SER A 130 -18.03 22.77 -33.82
CA SER A 130 -17.62 23.38 -35.10
C SER A 130 -18.79 23.90 -35.94
N GLY A 131 -18.86 25.22 -36.16
CA GLY A 131 -19.70 25.78 -37.22
C GLY A 131 -20.19 27.20 -36.98
N SER A 132 -19.52 28.15 -37.62
CA SER A 132 -19.72 29.59 -37.57
C SER A 132 -20.97 30.11 -38.31
N SER A 133 -21.36 31.35 -37.97
CA SER A 133 -21.99 32.38 -38.81
C SER A 133 -23.50 32.31 -39.14
N SER A 134 -24.25 33.35 -38.75
CA SER A 134 -24.69 34.44 -39.66
C SER A 134 -25.89 35.25 -39.13
N VAL A 135 -25.84 36.52 -39.49
CA VAL A 135 -26.69 37.66 -39.15
C VAL A 135 -28.07 37.59 -39.83
N SER A 136 -29.14 38.06 -39.16
CA SER A 136 -30.10 39.07 -39.67
C SER A 136 -31.59 38.81 -39.40
N ARG A 137 -32.22 39.88 -38.86
CA ARG A 137 -33.60 40.39 -39.07
C ARG A 137 -34.79 39.65 -38.43
N GLY A 138 -35.56 40.38 -37.62
CA GLY A 138 -36.92 40.00 -37.23
C GLY A 138 -37.60 40.89 -36.18
N ARG A 139 -38.26 41.95 -36.67
CA ARG A 139 -39.17 42.91 -36.01
C ARG A 139 -40.31 42.30 -35.14
N ALA A 140 -40.87 43.14 -34.24
CA ALA A 140 -42.21 43.13 -33.57
C ALA A 140 -42.24 42.60 -32.12
N ARG A 141 -43.02 43.08 -31.14
CA ARG A 141 -44.03 44.15 -30.98
C ARG A 141 -44.37 44.23 -29.46
N ARG A 142 -44.74 45.45 -29.01
CA ARG A 142 -45.76 45.81 -27.98
C ARG A 142 -45.66 45.26 -26.55
N GLY A 143 -45.86 46.19 -25.61
CA GLY A 143 -46.13 46.00 -24.20
C GLY A 143 -45.94 47.32 -23.49
#